data_AF-A0A6I3MUA4-F1
#
_entry.id   AF-A0A6I3MUA4-F1
#
_cell.length_a   1.000
_cell.length_b   1.000
_cell.length_c   1.000
_cell.angle_alpha   90.00
_cell.angle_beta   90.00
_cell.angle_gamma   90.00
#
_symmetry.space_group_name_H-M   'P 1'
#
loop_
_entity.id
_entity.type
_entity.pdbx_description
1 polymer ?
#
loop_
_entity_poly.entity_id
_entity_poly.type
_entity_poly.pdbx_seq_one_letter_code
_entity_poly.pdbx_strand_id
1 'polypeptide(L)'
;MASMFLERRLAQIGTRLRVTQEKLRIAEEQCSAMEEETNEHELRSLVSETAGASYEFRQAKAHSDALKRHCEELRSSIREMEVRQDELLDKLSKTRRKGEK
;
A
#
# COMPACT_ATOMS: atom_id res chain seq x y z
N MET A 1 -11.82 -22.41 23.51
CA MET A 1 -10.86 -21.32 23.83
C MET A 1 -9.94 -20.97 22.65
N ALA A 2 -9.16 -21.91 22.09
CA ALA A 2 -8.22 -21.61 20.99
C ALA A 2 -8.88 -21.06 19.69
N SER A 3 -10.07 -21.56 19.30
CA SER A 3 -10.82 -21.08 18.12
C SER A 3 -11.18 -19.59 18.23
N MET A 4 -11.70 -19.18 19.39
CA MET A 4 -12.12 -17.79 19.64
C MET A 4 -10.95 -16.80 19.53
N PHE A 5 -9.75 -17.19 19.97
CA PHE A 5 -8.54 -16.37 19.83
C PHE A 5 -8.11 -16.25 18.35
N LEU A 6 -8.16 -17.35 17.60
CA LEU A 6 -7.85 -17.36 16.16
C LEU A 6 -8.83 -16.47 15.37
N GLU A 7 -10.12 -16.58 15.65
CA GLU A 7 -11.17 -15.76 15.03
C GLU A 7 -10.99 -14.27 15.34
N ARG A 8 -10.71 -13.92 16.60
CA ARG A 8 -10.42 -12.53 16.98
C ARG A 8 -9.18 -11.99 16.24
N ARG A 9 -8.14 -12.81 16.09
CA ARG A 9 -6.92 -12.41 15.37
C ARG A 9 -7.18 -12.23 13.87
N LEU A 10 -7.98 -13.10 13.27
CA LEU A 10 -8.43 -12.97 11.87
C LEU A 10 -9.23 -11.68 11.66
N ALA A 11 -10.15 -11.35 12.56
CA ALA A 11 -10.91 -10.10 12.49
C ALA A 11 -10.01 -8.85 12.59
N GLN A 12 -8.98 -8.89 13.44
CA GLN A 12 -7.98 -7.82 13.55
C GLN A 12 -7.17 -7.68 12.26
N ILE A 13 -6.69 -8.78 11.68
CA ILE A 13 -5.94 -8.75 10.42
C ILE A 13 -6.82 -8.23 9.28
N GLY A 14 -8.05 -8.72 9.14
CA GLY A 14 -8.99 -8.23 8.12
C GLY A 14 -9.28 -6.73 8.24
N THR A 15 -9.40 -6.21 9.47
CA THR A 15 -9.57 -4.77 9.69
C THR A 15 -8.32 -3.98 9.26
N ARG A 16 -7.13 -4.46 9.62
CA ARG A 16 -5.87 -3.82 9.23
C ARG A 16 -5.64 -3.87 7.72
N LEU A 17 -5.98 -4.99 7.09
CA LEU A 17 -5.85 -5.22 5.66
C LEU A 17 -6.71 -4.22 4.89
N ARG A 18 -8.00 -4.09 5.25
CA ARG A 18 -8.90 -3.09 4.66
C ARG A 18 -8.37 -1.65 4.80
N VAL A 19 -7.88 -1.28 5.99
CA VAL A 19 -7.29 0.05 6.22
C VAL A 19 -6.03 0.25 5.36
N THR A 20 -5.22 -0.77 5.18
CA THR A 20 -3.97 -0.67 4.40
C THR A 20 -4.25 -0.63 2.91
N GLN A 21 -5.25 -1.35 2.42
CA GLN A 21 -5.75 -1.27 1.05
C GLN A 21 -6.32 0.13 0.73
N GLU A 22 -7.05 0.73 1.68
CA GLU A 22 -7.50 2.12 1.56
C GLU A 22 -6.33 3.09 1.41
N LYS A 23 -5.33 2.96 2.28
CA LYS A 23 -4.10 3.77 2.22
C LYS A 23 -3.37 3.60 0.89
N LEU A 24 -3.27 2.37 0.39
CA LEU A 24 -2.66 2.08 -0.90
C LEU A 24 -3.41 2.78 -2.03
N ARG A 25 -4.74 2.70 -2.05
CA ARG A 25 -5.55 3.36 -3.07
C ARG A 25 -5.31 4.87 -3.10
N ILE A 26 -5.31 5.51 -1.93
CA ILE A 26 -5.06 6.94 -1.81
C ILE A 26 -3.65 7.29 -2.29
N ALA A 27 -2.64 6.50 -1.91
CA ALA A 27 -1.26 6.73 -2.32
C ALA A 27 -1.06 6.52 -3.85
N GLU A 28 -1.78 5.57 -4.45
CA GLU A 28 -1.79 5.35 -5.90
C GLU A 28 -2.47 6.51 -6.64
N GLU A 29 -3.57 7.05 -6.10
CA GLU A 29 -4.22 8.25 -6.63
C GLU A 29 -3.28 9.47 -6.58
N GLN A 30 -2.56 9.65 -5.46
CA GLN A 30 -1.54 10.69 -5.33
C GLN A 30 -0.39 10.53 -6.33
N CYS A 31 0.02 9.29 -6.62
CA CYS A 31 1.03 9.03 -7.65
C CYS A 31 0.53 9.47 -9.04
N SER A 32 -0.72 9.12 -9.39
CA SER A 32 -1.32 9.50 -10.68
C SER A 32 -1.38 11.01 -10.84
N ALA A 33 -1.86 11.73 -9.82
CA ALA A 33 -1.94 13.19 -9.84
C ALA A 33 -0.56 13.86 -9.98
N MET A 34 0.45 13.31 -9.30
CA MET A 34 1.83 13.83 -9.37
C MET A 34 2.50 13.60 -10.72
N GLU A 35 2.19 12.48 -11.41
CA GLU A 35 2.67 12.23 -12.77
C GLU A 35 2.09 13.24 -13.77
N GLU A 36 0.81 13.58 -13.63
CA GLU A 36 0.16 14.64 -14.43
C GLU A 36 0.83 16.00 -14.20
N GLU A 37 1.10 16.37 -12.95
CA GLU A 37 1.78 17.62 -12.57
C GLU A 37 3.23 17.66 -13.10
N THR A 38 3.98 16.56 -12.95
CA THR A 38 5.39 16.48 -13.39
C THR A 38 5.51 16.65 -14.90
N ASN A 39 4.60 16.07 -15.68
CA ASN A 39 4.57 16.23 -17.14
C ASN A 39 4.34 17.70 -17.55
N GLU A 40 3.50 18.42 -16.81
CA GLU A 40 3.25 19.85 -17.05
C GLU A 40 4.49 20.70 -16.72
N HIS A 41 5.20 20.40 -15.63
CA HIS A 41 6.44 21.08 -15.27
C HIS A 41 7.60 20.76 -16.21
N GLU A 42 7.70 19.54 -16.73
CA GLU A 42 8.68 19.16 -17.76
C GLU A 42 8.48 20.00 -19.03
N LEU A 43 7.23 20.13 -19.50
CA LEU A 43 6.85 21.01 -20.60
C LEU A 43 7.26 22.47 -20.34
N ARG A 44 6.98 23.01 -19.14
CA ARG A 44 7.39 24.38 -18.77
C ARG A 44 8.90 24.55 -18.70
N SER A 45 9.63 23.57 -18.18
CA SER A 45 11.09 23.61 -18.08
C SER A 45 11.77 23.58 -19.44
N LEU A 46 11.25 22.79 -20.39
CA LEU A 46 11.74 22.77 -21.78
C LEU A 46 11.48 24.09 -22.50
N VAL A 47 10.33 24.72 -22.25
CA VAL A 47 9.96 25.99 -22.90
C VAL A 47 10.68 27.20 -22.31
N SER A 48 11.00 27.17 -21.01
CA SER A 48 11.49 28.37 -20.31
C SER A 48 13.01 28.46 -20.18
N GLU A 49 13.76 27.36 -20.39
CA GLU A 49 15.24 27.29 -20.24
C GLU A 49 15.79 27.96 -18.95
N THR A 50 14.98 28.08 -17.89
CA THR A 50 15.41 28.76 -16.66
C THR A 50 15.84 27.77 -15.58
N ALA A 51 16.85 28.15 -14.81
CA ALA A 51 17.38 27.33 -13.71
C ALA A 51 16.33 27.01 -12.62
N GLY A 52 15.29 27.85 -12.45
CA GLY A 52 14.19 27.64 -11.52
C GLY A 52 13.29 26.46 -11.90
N ALA A 53 12.90 26.36 -13.17
CA ALA A 53 12.07 25.27 -13.66
C ALA A 53 12.75 23.89 -13.54
N SER A 54 14.08 23.85 -13.69
CA SER A 54 14.88 22.64 -13.44
C SER A 54 14.93 22.22 -11.96
N TYR A 55 14.82 23.15 -11.01
CA TYR A 55 14.79 22.84 -9.58
C TYR A 55 13.43 22.25 -9.17
N GLU A 56 12.33 22.87 -9.60
CA GLU A 56 10.96 22.40 -9.37
C GLU A 56 10.77 20.98 -9.91
N PHE A 57 11.24 20.72 -11.14
CA PHE A 57 11.20 19.37 -11.73
C PHE A 57 11.93 18.32 -10.88
N ARG A 58 13.13 18.63 -10.38
CA ARG A 58 13.87 17.70 -9.50
C ARG A 58 13.14 17.42 -8.19
N GLN A 59 12.49 18.43 -7.62
CA GLN A 59 11.72 18.28 -6.39
C GLN A 59 10.46 17.42 -6.62
N ALA A 60 9.69 17.71 -7.68
CA ALA A 60 8.52 16.93 -8.07
C ALA A 60 8.89 15.46 -8.32
N LYS A 61 10.01 15.22 -9.02
CA LYS A 61 10.54 13.87 -9.26
C LYS A 61 10.91 13.15 -7.97
N ALA A 62 11.66 13.79 -7.06
CA ALA A 62 12.03 13.17 -5.79
C ALA A 62 10.80 12.82 -4.92
N HIS A 63 9.76 13.66 -4.98
CA HIS A 63 8.50 13.42 -4.29
C HIS A 63 7.72 12.24 -4.91
N SER A 64 7.62 12.17 -6.24
CA SER A 64 7.05 11.04 -6.97
C SER A 64 7.76 9.72 -6.61
N ASP A 65 9.09 9.72 -6.59
CA ASP A 65 9.89 8.54 -6.22
C ASP A 65 9.66 8.10 -4.76
N ALA A 66 9.39 9.04 -3.85
CA ALA A 66 9.05 8.73 -2.46
C ALA A 66 7.64 8.09 -2.35
N LEU A 67 6.66 8.62 -3.08
CA LEU A 67 5.30 8.07 -3.12
C LEU A 67 5.27 6.67 -3.73
N LYS A 68 6.03 6.43 -4.82
CA LYS A 68 6.15 5.10 -5.43
C LYS A 68 6.69 4.06 -4.45
N ARG A 69 7.75 4.40 -3.71
CA ARG A 69 8.29 3.55 -2.64
C ARG A 69 7.26 3.28 -1.54
N HIS A 70 6.50 4.29 -1.14
CA HIS A 70 5.44 4.11 -0.16
C HIS A 70 4.35 3.13 -0.63
N CYS A 71 3.94 3.22 -1.90
CA CYS A 71 3.01 2.25 -2.51
C CYS A 71 3.56 0.83 -2.48
N GLU A 72 4.86 0.64 -2.78
CA GLU A 72 5.52 -0.67 -2.71
C GLU A 72 5.54 -1.24 -1.28
N GLU A 73 5.85 -0.42 -0.28
CA GLU A 73 5.82 -0.80 1.15
C GLU A 73 4.41 -1.23 1.60
N LEU A 74 3.38 -0.48 1.19
CA LEU A 74 1.99 -0.82 1.48
C LEU A 74 1.58 -2.13 0.80
N ARG A 75 1.96 -2.35 -0.47
CA ARG A 75 1.74 -3.61 -1.19
C ARG A 75 2.44 -4.78 -0.51
N SER A 76 3.67 -4.61 -0.03
CA SER A 76 4.38 -5.65 0.72
C SER A 76 3.66 -5.99 2.02
N SER A 77 3.25 -4.95 2.77
CA SER A 77 2.52 -5.11 4.03
C SER A 77 1.19 -5.85 3.84
N ILE A 78 0.47 -5.57 2.75
CA ILE A 78 -0.77 -6.28 2.39
C ILE A 78 -0.48 -7.76 2.16
N ARG A 79 0.51 -8.10 1.31
CA ARG A 79 0.87 -9.49 1.04
C ARG A 79 1.24 -10.26 2.30
N GLU A 80 2.04 -9.66 3.18
CA GLU A 80 2.40 -10.27 4.47
C GLU A 80 1.17 -10.54 5.34
N MET A 81 0.21 -9.62 5.37
CA MET A 81 -1.04 -9.78 6.11
C MET A 81 -1.95 -10.86 5.49
N GLU A 82 -2.00 -10.98 4.17
CA GLU A 82 -2.75 -12.02 3.45
C GLU A 82 -2.17 -13.40 3.76
N VAL A 83 -0.85 -13.58 3.63
CA VAL A 83 -0.18 -14.83 4.01
C VAL A 83 -0.48 -15.19 5.46
N ARG A 84 -0.44 -14.20 6.37
CA ARG A 84 -0.74 -14.43 7.78
C ARG A 84 -2.20 -14.79 8.02
N GLN A 85 -3.13 -14.23 7.24
CA GLN A 85 -4.55 -14.56 7.30
C GLN A 85 -4.76 -16.02 6.88
N ASP A 86 -4.17 -16.44 5.77
CA ASP A 86 -4.26 -17.80 5.25
C ASP A 86 -3.72 -18.82 6.27
N GLU A 87 -2.55 -18.57 6.86
CA GLU A 87 -2.00 -19.41 7.92
C GLU A 87 -2.96 -19.58 9.12
N LEU A 88 -3.70 -18.53 9.48
CA LEU A 88 -4.64 -18.56 10.59
C LEU A 88 -5.94 -19.27 10.21
N LEU A 89 -6.43 -19.11 8.99
CA LEU A 89 -7.57 -19.84 8.46
C LEU A 89 -7.29 -21.34 8.40
N ASP A 90 -6.08 -21.73 7.98
CA ASP A 90 -5.61 -23.12 8.01
C ASP A 90 -5.56 -23.71 9.43
N LYS A 91 -5.10 -22.92 10.40
CA LYS A 91 -5.07 -23.35 11.81
C LYS A 91 -6.49 -23.49 12.35
N LEU A 92 -7.39 -22.58 12.00
CA LEU A 92 -8.79 -22.60 12.42
C LEU A 92 -9.50 -23.83 11.85
N SER A 93 -9.33 -24.12 10.56
CA SER A 93 -9.92 -25.28 9.89
C SER A 93 -9.45 -26.60 10.51
N LYS A 94 -8.15 -26.72 10.80
CA LYS A 94 -7.56 -27.88 11.50
C LYS A 94 -8.11 -28.04 12.93
N THR A 95 -8.28 -26.93 13.65
CA THR A 95 -8.82 -26.94 15.03
C THR A 95 -10.27 -27.41 15.03
N ARG A 96 -11.09 -26.92 14.10
CA ARG A 96 -12.51 -27.30 13.98
C ARG A 96 -12.68 -28.78 13.64
N ARG A 97 -11.90 -29.29 12.67
CA ARG A 97 -11.92 -30.72 12.30
C ARG A 97 -11.51 -31.66 13.45
N LYS A 98 -10.65 -31.21 14.37
CA LYS A 98 -10.26 -31.99 15.56
C LYS A 98 -11.32 -32.03 16.65
N GLY A 99 -12.25 -31.08 16.69
CA GLY A 99 -13.35 -31.07 17.66
C GLY A 99 -14.56 -31.89 17.23
N GLU A 100 -14.65 -32.28 15.96
CA GLU A 100 -15.71 -33.13 15.39
C GLU A 100 -15.40 -34.63 15.47
N LYS A 101 -14.18 -35.00 15.90
CA LYS A 101 -13.74 -36.38 16.15
C LYS A 101 -13.71 -36.66 17.65
#